data_AF-A0A2T2VGU2-F1
#
_entry.id   AF-A0A2T2VGU2-F1
#
_cell.length_a   1.000
_cell.length_b   1.000
_cell.length_c   1.000
_cell.angle_alpha   90.00
_cell.angle_beta   90.00
_cell.angle_gamma   90.00
#
_symmetry.space_group_name_H-M   'P 1'
#
loop_
_entity.id
_entity.type
_entity.pdbx_description
1 polymer ?
#
loop_
_entity_poly.entity_id
_entity_poly.type
_entity_poly.pdbx_seq_one_letter_code
_entity_poly.pdbx_strand_id
1 'polypeptide(L)'
;MLGSGKHSEATEIGAFYPQPVAVDALYTGQIGYVVTRYKSVRQAQVGDTLPTAAAPATEPLPGYKTVKPFVFAGFYPASGEQYQQLKDALERLQLNDAALQFSPENSKILGFGFRIGFLGLLHMEIIKERLEREYNMDVIVTVPNVSYHVFTAEQEVEQPRVVNNPSELPDPAIIDYIEEPYITTSIITKDEFTGPIMELCIDRRGTMKNQVYLTRNR
;
A
#
# COMPACT_ATOMS: atom_id res chain seq x y z
N MET A 1 5.66 11.32 -19.78
CA MET A 1 5.30 10.07 -19.08
C MET A 1 4.36 9.26 -19.96
N LEU A 2 4.75 8.03 -20.32
CA LEU A 2 3.94 7.18 -21.19
C LEU A 2 2.80 6.49 -20.45
N GLY A 3 3.03 5.99 -19.23
CA GLY A 3 2.03 5.29 -18.44
C GLY A 3 0.89 6.19 -17.97
N SER A 4 1.20 7.44 -17.60
CA SER A 4 0.20 8.44 -17.17
C SER A 4 -0.27 9.40 -18.29
N GLY A 5 0.33 9.37 -19.48
CA GLY A 5 0.00 10.26 -20.60
C GLY A 5 0.28 11.74 -20.34
N LYS A 6 1.07 12.08 -19.31
CA LYS A 6 1.39 13.46 -18.94
C LYS A 6 2.68 13.94 -19.60
N HIS A 7 2.66 15.17 -20.12
CA HIS A 7 3.82 15.85 -20.68
C HIS A 7 4.32 16.93 -19.72
N SER A 8 5.65 17.06 -19.61
CA SER A 8 6.31 18.13 -18.86
C SER A 8 7.68 18.38 -19.46
N GLU A 9 8.21 19.57 -19.20
CA GLU A 9 9.56 19.96 -19.55
C GLU A 9 10.50 19.64 -18.37
N ALA A 10 11.62 18.99 -18.67
CA ALA A 10 12.67 18.74 -17.68
C ALA A 10 13.42 20.05 -17.44
N THR A 11 13.44 20.53 -16.21
CA THR A 11 14.17 21.76 -15.84
C THR A 11 15.61 21.46 -15.45
N GLU A 12 15.87 20.28 -14.90
CA GLU A 12 17.20 19.85 -14.48
C GLU A 12 17.29 18.32 -14.55
N ILE A 13 18.47 17.82 -14.90
CA ILE A 13 18.83 16.41 -14.76
C ILE A 13 20.15 16.31 -13.98
N GLY A 14 20.31 15.23 -13.23
CA GLY A 14 21.46 15.06 -12.37
C GLY A 14 21.67 13.63 -11.95
N ALA A 15 22.76 13.41 -11.21
CA ALA A 15 23.07 12.14 -10.58
C ALA A 15 23.45 12.36 -9.11
N PHE A 16 23.26 11.34 -8.28
CA PHE A 16 23.56 11.41 -6.87
C PHE A 16 25.01 10.99 -6.60
N TYR A 17 25.81 11.90 -6.03
CA TYR A 17 27.18 11.66 -5.62
C TYR A 17 27.49 12.24 -4.24
N PRO A 18 27.21 11.52 -3.16
CA PRO A 18 25.86 11.21 -2.65
C PRO A 18 24.88 12.40 -2.59
N GLN A 19 25.37 13.65 -2.71
CA GLN A 19 24.54 14.83 -2.89
C GLN A 19 24.08 14.96 -4.35
N PRO A 20 22.95 15.64 -4.63
CA PRO A 20 22.51 15.87 -6.00
C PRO A 20 23.51 16.76 -6.74
N VAL A 21 24.03 16.27 -7.87
CA VAL A 21 24.91 17.01 -8.78
C VAL A 21 24.24 17.08 -10.14
N ALA A 22 23.97 18.30 -10.62
CA ALA A 22 23.43 18.53 -11.95
C ALA A 22 24.44 18.11 -13.03
N VAL A 23 23.95 17.45 -14.09
CA VAL A 23 24.75 17.00 -15.23
C VAL A 23 24.09 17.43 -16.53
N ASP A 24 24.84 17.49 -17.62
CA ASP A 24 24.29 17.94 -18.91
C ASP A 24 23.44 16.87 -19.62
N ALA A 25 23.72 15.58 -19.35
CA ALA A 25 23.02 14.45 -19.96
C ALA A 25 23.08 13.19 -19.09
N LEU A 26 22.03 12.36 -19.17
CA LEU A 26 22.02 10.99 -18.68
C LEU A 26 21.98 10.03 -19.87
N TYR A 27 22.95 9.11 -19.92
CA TYR A 27 23.09 8.11 -20.98
C TYR A 27 22.51 6.75 -20.56
N THR A 28 22.30 5.89 -21.55
CA THR A 28 21.81 4.52 -21.34
C THR A 28 22.64 3.78 -20.28
N GLY A 29 21.95 3.22 -19.28
CA GLY A 29 22.56 2.48 -18.16
C GLY A 29 22.93 3.34 -16.95
N GLN A 30 22.78 4.66 -17.02
CA GLN A 30 23.03 5.55 -15.88
C GLN A 30 21.79 5.73 -15.00
N ILE A 31 22.03 5.95 -13.71
CA ILE A 31 21.00 6.21 -12.70
C ILE A 31 21.14 7.66 -12.26
N GLY A 32 20.01 8.37 -12.17
CA GLY A 32 19.99 9.78 -11.82
C GLY A 32 18.61 10.27 -11.41
N TYR A 33 18.43 11.59 -11.39
CA TYR A 33 17.15 12.24 -11.15
C TYR A 33 16.81 13.20 -12.30
N VAL A 34 15.51 13.46 -12.44
CA VAL A 34 14.97 14.44 -13.38
C VAL A 34 14.01 15.34 -12.59
N VAL A 35 14.26 16.64 -12.60
CA VAL A 35 13.37 17.63 -12.03
C VAL A 35 12.40 18.09 -13.11
N THR A 36 11.11 18.01 -12.81
CA THR A 36 10.02 18.46 -13.68
C THR A 36 9.18 19.50 -12.96
N ARG A 37 8.26 20.15 -13.69
CA ARG A 37 7.32 21.13 -13.11
C ARG A 37 6.01 20.51 -12.60
N TYR A 38 6.00 19.22 -12.28
CA TYR A 38 4.80 18.59 -11.73
C TYR A 38 4.50 19.14 -10.34
N LYS A 39 3.22 19.51 -10.13
CA LYS A 39 2.75 20.02 -8.83
C LYS A 39 2.38 18.92 -7.85
N SER A 40 2.18 17.69 -8.35
CA SER A 40 1.75 16.55 -7.55
C SER A 40 2.55 15.31 -7.93
N VAL A 41 3.00 14.58 -6.92
CA VAL A 41 3.72 13.30 -7.09
C VAL A 41 2.84 12.26 -7.81
N ARG A 42 1.51 12.38 -7.74
CA ARG A 42 0.58 11.51 -8.50
C ARG A 42 0.77 11.59 -10.02
N GLN A 43 1.39 12.66 -10.52
CA GLN A 43 1.70 12.85 -11.95
C GLN A 43 3.00 12.15 -12.38
N ALA A 44 3.83 11.74 -11.42
CA ALA A 44 5.07 11.01 -11.64
C ALA A 44 5.05 9.73 -10.79
N GLN A 45 4.37 8.70 -11.29
CA GLN A 45 4.26 7.43 -10.59
C GLN A 45 5.56 6.63 -10.73
N VAL A 46 5.92 5.91 -9.67
CA VAL A 46 7.03 4.96 -9.70
C VAL A 46 6.77 3.93 -10.80
N GLY A 47 7.80 3.56 -11.55
CA GLY A 47 7.72 2.58 -12.64
C GLY A 47 7.08 3.06 -13.95
N ASP A 48 6.71 4.34 -14.05
CA ASP A 48 6.33 4.97 -15.31
C ASP A 48 7.58 5.22 -16.20
N THR A 49 7.38 5.39 -17.50
CA THR A 49 8.43 5.54 -18.51
C THR A 49 8.52 6.98 -19.02
N LEU A 50 9.73 7.54 -18.99
CA LEU A 50 10.09 8.88 -19.45
C LEU A 50 10.78 8.80 -20.82
N PRO A 51 10.07 8.83 -21.95
CA PRO A 51 10.71 9.02 -23.25
C PRO A 51 11.17 10.47 -23.42
N THR A 52 12.20 10.67 -24.22
CA THR A 52 12.59 12.02 -24.67
C THR A 52 11.83 12.38 -25.94
N ALA A 53 11.65 13.67 -26.22
CA ALA A 53 11.01 14.12 -27.46
C ALA A 53 11.80 13.69 -28.72
N ALA A 54 13.12 13.56 -28.60
CA ALA A 54 14.00 13.14 -29.68
C ALA A 54 13.97 11.62 -29.94
N ALA A 55 13.68 10.82 -28.92
CA ALA A 55 13.54 9.37 -29.03
C ALA A 55 12.24 8.94 -28.32
N PRO A 56 11.08 9.12 -28.98
CA PRO A 56 9.81 8.66 -28.42
C PRO A 56 9.82 7.14 -28.33
N ALA A 57 9.73 6.60 -27.13
CA ALA A 57 9.46 5.18 -26.94
C ALA A 57 8.00 4.90 -27.31
N THR A 58 7.76 3.87 -28.11
CA THR A 58 6.42 3.46 -28.56
C THR A 58 5.66 2.69 -27.49
N GLU A 59 6.36 2.06 -26.55
CA GLU A 59 5.77 1.23 -25.50
C GLU A 59 6.36 1.58 -24.13
N PRO A 60 5.55 1.64 -23.06
CA PRO A 60 6.06 1.79 -21.71
C PRO A 60 6.83 0.54 -21.29
N LEU A 61 7.83 0.71 -20.43
CA LEU A 61 8.59 -0.41 -19.89
C LEU A 61 7.65 -1.35 -19.12
N PRO A 62 7.70 -2.67 -19.37
CA PRO A 62 6.89 -3.63 -18.66
C PRO A 62 7.39 -3.81 -17.22
N GLY A 63 6.48 -4.21 -16.33
CA GLY A 63 6.86 -4.76 -15.02
C GLY A 63 6.38 -3.97 -13.81
N TYR A 64 5.99 -2.70 -13.96
CA TYR A 64 5.39 -1.98 -12.84
C TYR A 64 3.93 -2.37 -12.66
N LYS A 65 3.60 -2.92 -11.48
CA LYS A 65 2.22 -3.17 -11.06
C LYS A 65 1.85 -2.10 -10.04
N THR A 66 0.71 -1.44 -10.26
CA THR A 66 0.16 -0.53 -9.26
C THR A 66 0.03 -1.24 -7.94
N VAL A 67 0.65 -0.67 -6.93
CA VAL A 67 0.66 -1.22 -5.58
C VAL A 67 -0.77 -1.16 -5.04
N LYS A 68 -1.36 -2.33 -4.76
CA LYS A 68 -2.69 -2.44 -4.15
C LYS A 68 -2.52 -2.63 -2.63
N PRO A 69 -3.24 -1.87 -1.81
CA PRO A 69 -3.27 -2.12 -0.37
C PRO A 69 -3.93 -3.47 -0.06
N PHE A 70 -3.39 -4.19 0.91
CA PHE A 70 -3.89 -5.49 1.37
C PHE A 70 -4.54 -5.40 2.76
N VAL A 71 -4.13 -4.42 3.56
CA VAL A 71 -4.57 -4.23 4.94
C VAL A 71 -5.18 -2.85 5.07
N PHE A 72 -6.33 -2.74 5.73
CA PHE A 72 -7.02 -1.48 5.95
C PHE A 72 -7.24 -1.26 7.44
N ALA A 73 -7.09 -0.03 7.91
CA ALA A 73 -7.42 0.37 9.27
C ALA A 73 -7.97 1.80 9.28
N GLY A 74 -8.84 2.10 10.24
CA GLY A 74 -9.32 3.45 10.52
C GLY A 74 -8.34 4.18 11.43
N PHE A 75 -7.96 5.40 11.04
CA PHE A 75 -7.11 6.31 11.80
C PHE A 75 -7.93 7.51 12.21
N TYR A 76 -8.03 7.74 13.52
CA TYR A 76 -8.81 8.83 14.10
C TYR A 76 -7.90 9.70 14.97
N PRO A 77 -8.01 11.03 14.90
CA PRO A 77 -7.26 11.88 15.80
C PRO A 77 -7.80 11.74 17.23
N ALA A 78 -6.93 11.88 18.24
CA ALA A 78 -7.36 11.88 19.64
C ALA A 78 -8.32 13.04 19.98
N SER A 79 -8.22 14.16 19.23
CA SER A 79 -9.14 15.30 19.30
C SER A 79 -9.74 15.62 17.93
N GLY A 80 -11.05 15.83 17.87
CA GLY A 80 -11.76 16.14 16.62
C GLY A 80 -11.29 17.42 15.91
N GLU A 81 -10.68 18.36 16.65
CA GLU A 81 -10.09 19.58 16.09
C GLU A 81 -8.87 19.30 15.21
N GLN A 82 -8.21 18.15 15.41
CA GLN A 82 -7.02 17.75 14.65
C GLN A 82 -7.36 16.99 13.36
N TYR A 83 -8.64 16.84 13.00
CA TYR A 83 -9.02 16.15 11.75
C TYR A 83 -8.37 16.78 10.52
N GLN A 84 -8.35 18.10 10.43
CA GLN A 84 -7.70 18.81 9.32
C GLN A 84 -6.17 18.63 9.34
N GLN A 85 -5.57 18.63 10.53
CA GLN A 85 -4.13 18.38 10.69
C GLN A 85 -3.76 16.95 10.25
N LEU A 86 -4.61 15.97 10.58
CA LEU A 86 -4.42 14.57 10.17
C LEU A 86 -4.48 14.44 8.66
N LYS A 87 -5.45 15.12 8.03
CA LYS A 87 -5.56 15.16 6.57
C LYS A 87 -4.30 15.73 5.94
N ASP A 88 -3.84 16.88 6.42
CA ASP A 88 -2.66 17.56 5.87
C ASP A 88 -1.38 16.72 6.06
N ALA A 89 -1.26 16.03 7.21
CA ALA A 89 -0.15 15.11 7.48
C ALA A 89 -0.16 13.89 6.55
N LEU A 90 -1.33 13.27 6.34
CA LEU A 90 -1.51 12.15 5.40
C LEU A 90 -1.22 12.55 3.96
N GLU A 91 -1.67 13.73 3.53
CA GLU A 91 -1.36 14.27 2.20
C GLU A 91 0.15 14.47 2.00
N ARG A 92 0.86 14.98 3.02
CA ARG A 92 2.33 15.12 2.98
C ARG A 92 3.04 13.77 2.99
N LEU A 93 2.58 12.81 3.78
CA LEU A 93 3.13 11.46 3.79
C LEU A 93 2.94 10.75 2.45
N GLN A 94 1.79 10.95 1.79
CA GLN A 94 1.52 10.39 0.47
C GLN A 94 2.45 10.96 -0.64
N LEU A 95 3.10 12.11 -0.42
CA LEU A 95 4.14 12.60 -1.35
C LEU A 95 5.39 11.71 -1.34
N ASN A 96 5.69 11.10 -0.19
CA ASN A 96 6.85 10.22 -0.01
C ASN A 96 6.49 8.74 -0.21
N ASP A 97 5.23 8.36 0.05
CA ASP A 97 4.74 6.99 -0.07
C ASP A 97 3.59 6.89 -1.07
N ALA A 98 3.93 6.39 -2.26
CA ALA A 98 2.95 6.19 -3.35
C ALA A 98 1.96 5.04 -3.09
N ALA A 99 2.22 4.16 -2.11
CA ALA A 99 1.33 3.05 -1.76
C ALA A 99 0.25 3.47 -0.76
N LEU A 100 0.45 4.59 -0.05
CA LEU A 100 -0.51 5.10 0.93
C LEU A 100 -1.78 5.61 0.23
N GLN A 101 -2.91 4.93 0.47
CA GLN A 101 -4.23 5.34 -0.02
C GLN A 101 -5.14 5.59 1.18
N PHE A 102 -5.90 6.68 1.16
CA PHE A 102 -6.83 6.99 2.24
C PHE A 102 -8.11 7.65 1.74
N SER A 103 -9.21 7.41 2.46
CA SER A 103 -10.51 8.02 2.23
C SER A 103 -11.12 8.49 3.55
N PRO A 104 -11.87 9.60 3.58
CA PRO A 104 -12.57 10.05 4.78
C PRO A 104 -13.51 8.95 5.30
N GLU A 105 -13.54 8.77 6.62
CA GLU A 105 -14.41 7.82 7.30
C GLU A 105 -15.06 8.50 8.51
N ASN A 106 -16.34 8.22 8.75
CA ASN A 106 -17.05 8.71 9.93
C ASN A 106 -17.48 7.54 10.81
N SER A 107 -16.90 7.47 12.01
CA SER A 107 -17.25 6.50 13.04
C SER A 107 -18.27 7.08 14.00
N LYS A 108 -19.29 6.29 14.36
CA LYS A 108 -20.29 6.69 15.37
C LYS A 108 -19.67 6.94 16.75
N ILE A 109 -18.53 6.33 17.04
CA ILE A 109 -17.88 6.39 18.36
C ILE A 109 -16.67 7.33 18.32
N LEU A 110 -15.82 7.18 17.31
CA LEU A 110 -14.55 7.90 17.22
C LEU A 110 -14.65 9.22 16.42
N GLY A 111 -15.81 9.50 15.82
CA GLY A 111 -16.02 10.68 15.00
C GLY A 111 -15.33 10.61 13.65
N PHE A 112 -14.85 11.76 13.17
CA PHE A 112 -14.22 11.89 11.85
C PHE A 112 -12.78 11.38 11.86
N GLY A 113 -12.46 10.53 10.89
CA GLY A 113 -11.12 10.00 10.67
C GLY A 113 -10.92 9.61 9.21
N PHE A 114 -9.93 8.75 8.98
CA PHE A 114 -9.59 8.27 7.65
C PHE A 114 -9.47 6.75 7.64
N ARG A 115 -10.07 6.13 6.64
CA ARG A 115 -9.77 4.76 6.27
C ARG A 115 -8.49 4.76 5.47
N ILE A 116 -7.46 4.06 5.93
CA ILE A 116 -6.16 4.01 5.27
C ILE A 116 -5.87 2.57 4.83
N GLY A 117 -5.41 2.41 3.59
CA GLY A 117 -4.91 1.17 3.01
C GLY A 117 -3.39 1.10 3.06
N PHE A 118 -2.88 -0.05 3.52
CA PHE A 118 -1.48 -0.36 3.76
C PHE A 118 -1.06 -1.63 3.01
N LEU A 119 0.26 -1.79 2.87
CA LEU A 119 0.86 -2.98 2.27
C LEU A 119 0.91 -4.19 3.20
N GLY A 120 0.82 -3.92 4.51
CA GLY A 120 0.94 -4.90 5.57
C GLY A 120 1.03 -4.19 6.92
N LEU A 121 1.15 -4.99 8.00
CA LEU A 121 1.18 -4.48 9.36
C LEU A 121 2.38 -3.56 9.63
N LEU A 122 3.57 -3.91 9.13
CA LEU A 122 4.76 -3.07 9.30
C LEU A 122 4.59 -1.70 8.61
N HIS A 123 3.99 -1.66 7.42
CA HIS A 123 3.73 -0.39 6.74
C HIS A 123 2.77 0.47 7.58
N MET A 124 1.73 -0.12 8.16
CA MET A 124 0.82 0.59 9.07
C MET A 124 1.56 1.15 10.31
N GLU A 125 2.43 0.35 10.94
CA GLU A 125 3.21 0.78 12.10
C GLU A 125 4.15 1.95 11.77
N ILE A 126 4.85 1.89 10.63
CA ILE A 126 5.71 2.98 10.17
C ILE A 126 4.90 4.27 9.99
N ILE A 127 3.75 4.21 9.33
CA ILE A 127 2.92 5.40 9.10
C ILE A 127 2.40 5.97 10.42
N LYS A 128 1.96 5.11 11.34
CA LYS A 128 1.55 5.52 12.69
C LYS A 128 2.69 6.23 13.42
N GLU A 129 3.87 5.63 13.47
CA GLU A 129 5.04 6.19 14.17
C GLU A 129 5.53 7.49 13.53
N ARG A 130 5.44 7.61 12.20
CA ARG A 130 5.75 8.87 11.50
C ARG A 130 4.74 9.97 11.83
N LEU A 131 3.45 9.67 11.92
CA LEU A 131 2.44 10.66 12.35
C LEU A 131 2.73 11.17 13.77
N GLU A 132 3.06 10.26 14.70
CA GLU A 132 3.40 10.61 16.08
C GLU A 132 4.70 11.42 16.16
N ARG A 133 5.76 11.02 15.44
CA ARG A 133 7.09 11.65 15.54
C ARG A 133 7.29 12.90 14.69
N GLU A 134 6.84 12.88 13.44
CA GLU A 134 7.07 13.97 12.48
C GLU A 134 6.02 15.07 12.60
N TYR A 135 4.80 14.72 13.03
CA TYR A 135 3.66 15.65 13.08
C TYR A 135 3.11 15.86 14.49
N ASN A 136 3.67 15.19 15.51
CA ASN A 136 3.23 15.28 16.90
C ASN A 136 1.71 15.03 17.05
N MET A 137 1.22 14.02 16.34
CA MET A 137 -0.20 13.66 16.30
C MET A 137 -0.46 12.34 17.01
N ASP A 138 -1.29 12.39 18.05
CA ASP A 138 -1.82 11.21 18.70
C ASP A 138 -2.99 10.64 17.89
N VAL A 139 -2.80 9.44 17.34
CA VAL A 139 -3.79 8.77 16.49
C VAL A 139 -4.28 7.48 17.13
N ILE A 140 -5.60 7.31 17.15
CA ILE A 140 -6.28 6.08 17.54
C ILE A 140 -6.46 5.24 16.28
N VAL A 141 -5.90 4.04 16.29
CA VAL A 141 -5.94 3.10 15.16
C VAL A 141 -6.89 1.95 15.49
N THR A 142 -7.82 1.64 14.58
CA THR A 142 -8.70 0.48 14.73
C THR A 142 -7.96 -0.83 14.45
N VAL A 143 -8.58 -1.94 14.82
CA VAL A 143 -8.08 -3.26 14.41
C VAL A 143 -7.98 -3.32 12.88
N PRO A 144 -6.83 -3.74 12.32
CA PRO A 144 -6.66 -3.86 10.88
C PRO A 144 -7.50 -5.02 10.32
N ASN A 145 -8.02 -4.87 9.12
CA ASN A 145 -8.70 -5.93 8.40
C ASN A 145 -8.29 -5.99 6.93
N VAL A 146 -8.61 -7.11 6.29
CA VAL A 146 -8.43 -7.33 4.86
C VAL A 146 -9.67 -6.92 4.07
N SER A 147 -9.52 -6.77 2.75
CA SER A 147 -10.65 -6.64 1.83
C SER A 147 -11.34 -7.99 1.66
N TYR A 148 -12.66 -8.01 1.77
CA TYR A 148 -13.49 -9.18 1.46
C TYR A 148 -14.18 -8.99 0.12
N HIS A 149 -14.39 -10.08 -0.61
CA HIS A 149 -15.30 -10.09 -1.77
C HIS A 149 -16.61 -10.71 -1.31
N VAL A 150 -17.69 -9.94 -1.41
CA VAL A 150 -19.03 -10.38 -1.01
C VAL A 150 -19.88 -10.57 -2.27
N PHE A 151 -20.42 -11.77 -2.43
CA PHE A 151 -21.35 -12.11 -3.49
C PHE A 151 -22.76 -12.15 -2.93
N THR A 152 -23.67 -11.38 -3.53
CA THR A 152 -25.07 -11.33 -3.12
C THR A 152 -25.95 -12.05 -4.13
N ALA A 153 -27.09 -12.58 -3.69
CA ALA A 153 -28.01 -13.32 -4.56
C ALA A 153 -28.61 -12.47 -5.71
N GLU A 154 -28.55 -11.14 -5.60
CA GLU A 154 -29.12 -10.20 -6.57
C GLU A 154 -28.09 -9.68 -7.60
N GLN A 155 -26.79 -9.75 -7.31
CA GLN A 155 -25.75 -9.31 -8.23
C GLN A 155 -25.33 -10.45 -9.16
N GLU A 156 -24.99 -10.13 -10.41
CA GLU A 156 -24.35 -11.11 -11.30
C GLU A 156 -23.12 -11.68 -10.60
N VAL A 157 -23.04 -13.01 -10.53
CA VAL A 157 -22.00 -13.79 -9.83
C VAL A 157 -20.57 -13.36 -10.23
N GLU A 158 -20.40 -12.67 -11.36
CA GLU A 158 -19.10 -12.21 -11.85
C GLU A 158 -18.61 -10.88 -11.25
N GLN A 159 -19.43 -10.10 -10.54
CA GLN A 159 -19.01 -8.82 -9.94
C GLN A 159 -19.17 -8.80 -8.42
N PRO A 160 -18.14 -9.19 -7.65
CA PRO A 160 -18.18 -9.12 -6.21
C PRO A 160 -18.20 -7.68 -5.72
N ARG A 161 -18.96 -7.43 -4.65
CA ARG A 161 -18.82 -6.20 -3.87
C ARG A 161 -17.56 -6.29 -3.02
N VAL A 162 -16.60 -5.40 -3.27
CA VAL A 162 -15.39 -5.28 -2.44
C VAL A 162 -15.75 -4.54 -1.15
N VAL A 163 -15.63 -5.23 -0.02
CA VAL A 163 -15.92 -4.69 1.31
C VAL A 163 -14.59 -4.47 2.03
N ASN A 164 -14.21 -3.20 2.18
CA ASN A 164 -13.00 -2.82 2.90
C ASN A 164 -13.28 -2.47 4.35
N ASN A 165 -14.53 -2.11 4.69
CA ASN A 165 -14.97 -1.72 6.03
C ASN A 165 -16.00 -2.74 6.55
N PRO A 166 -15.84 -3.28 7.77
CA PRO A 166 -16.86 -4.13 8.38
C PRO A 166 -18.26 -3.51 8.41
N SER A 167 -18.37 -2.19 8.52
CA SER A 167 -19.66 -1.47 8.53
C SER A 167 -20.38 -1.47 7.17
N GLU A 168 -19.67 -1.77 6.08
CA GLU A 168 -20.21 -1.84 4.72
C GLU A 168 -20.70 -3.25 4.35
N LEU A 169 -20.54 -4.22 5.26
CA LEU A 169 -21.01 -5.58 5.04
C LEU A 169 -22.55 -5.58 4.86
N PRO A 170 -23.07 -6.14 3.76
CA PRO A 170 -24.51 -6.20 3.52
C PRO A 170 -25.24 -7.09 4.54
N ASP A 171 -26.57 -7.01 4.53
CA ASP A 171 -27.40 -7.87 5.37
C ASP A 171 -27.09 -9.35 5.10
N PRO A 172 -26.82 -10.18 6.14
CA PRO A 172 -26.56 -11.60 5.97
C PRO A 172 -27.63 -12.36 5.18
N ALA A 173 -28.89 -11.88 5.16
CA ALA A 173 -29.98 -12.51 4.41
C ALA A 173 -29.82 -12.46 2.89
N ILE A 174 -29.05 -11.51 2.35
CA ILE A 174 -28.81 -11.35 0.91
C ILE A 174 -27.43 -11.86 0.45
N ILE A 175 -26.59 -12.31 1.40
CA ILE A 175 -25.26 -12.84 1.13
C ILE A 175 -25.37 -14.29 0.68
N ASP A 176 -24.79 -14.62 -0.46
CA ASP A 176 -24.63 -16.01 -0.93
C ASP A 176 -23.36 -16.62 -0.33
N TYR A 177 -22.20 -16.02 -0.62
CA TYR A 177 -20.93 -16.38 0.00
C TYR A 177 -19.95 -15.18 0.08
N ILE A 178 -18.92 -15.35 0.91
CA ILE A 178 -17.86 -14.36 1.13
C ILE A 178 -16.52 -15.03 0.85
N GLU A 179 -15.68 -14.37 0.08
CA GLU A 179 -14.28 -14.76 -0.08
C GLU A 179 -13.36 -13.83 0.73
N GLU A 180 -12.35 -14.44 1.34
CA GLU A 180 -11.28 -13.76 2.04
C GLU A 180 -9.93 -14.05 1.35
N PRO A 181 -8.95 -13.15 1.44
CA PRO A 181 -7.64 -13.37 0.83
C PRO A 181 -6.83 -14.42 1.61
N TYR A 182 -6.29 -15.39 0.88
CA TYR A 182 -5.33 -16.38 1.40
C TYR A 182 -3.91 -16.04 0.96
N ILE A 183 -2.94 -16.31 1.83
CA ILE A 183 -1.52 -16.21 1.51
C ILE A 183 -0.85 -17.58 1.53
N THR A 184 0.17 -17.76 0.70
CA THR A 184 1.10 -18.88 0.84
C THR A 184 2.34 -18.38 1.57
N THR A 185 2.57 -18.88 2.78
CA THR A 185 3.70 -18.47 3.62
C THR A 185 4.71 -19.60 3.71
N SER A 186 5.99 -19.25 3.75
CA SER A 186 7.09 -20.17 4.05
C SER A 186 7.69 -19.78 5.39
N ILE A 187 7.85 -20.76 6.28
CA ILE A 187 8.42 -20.54 7.62
C ILE A 187 9.72 -21.34 7.70
N ILE A 188 10.80 -20.64 8.06
CA ILE A 188 12.09 -21.25 8.34
C ILE A 188 12.31 -21.16 9.83
N THR A 189 12.51 -22.30 10.47
CA THR A 189 12.66 -22.40 11.92
C THR A 189 13.60 -23.54 12.29
N LYS A 190 14.03 -23.57 13.55
CA LYS A 190 14.76 -24.71 14.12
C LYS A 190 13.80 -25.86 14.41
N ASP A 191 14.33 -27.08 14.39
CA ASP A 191 13.55 -28.32 14.60
C ASP A 191 12.79 -28.33 15.93
N GLU A 192 13.38 -27.75 16.98
CA GLU A 192 12.78 -27.62 18.31
C GLU A 192 11.45 -26.82 18.32
N PHE A 193 11.23 -25.94 17.34
CA PHE A 193 10.03 -25.11 17.25
C PHE A 193 9.04 -25.58 16.18
N THR A 194 9.35 -26.65 15.43
CA THR A 194 8.49 -27.11 14.32
C THR A 194 7.09 -27.49 14.81
N GLY A 195 6.99 -28.27 15.90
CA GLY A 195 5.69 -28.66 16.47
C GLY A 195 4.83 -27.46 16.90
N PRO A 196 5.30 -26.59 17.80
CA PRO A 196 4.55 -25.42 18.24
C PRO A 196 4.15 -24.47 17.10
N ILE A 197 5.01 -24.29 16.09
CA ILE A 197 4.69 -23.45 14.93
C ILE A 197 3.60 -24.09 14.07
N MET A 198 3.64 -25.41 13.86
CA MET A 198 2.58 -26.11 13.12
C MET A 198 1.23 -26.00 13.81
N GLU A 199 1.19 -26.16 15.13
CA GLU A 199 -0.02 -25.99 15.95
C GLU A 199 -0.57 -24.56 15.80
N LEU A 200 0.29 -23.56 15.94
CA LEU A 200 -0.09 -22.15 15.72
C LEU A 200 -0.64 -21.91 14.30
N CYS A 201 -0.06 -22.52 13.27
CA CYS A 201 -0.57 -22.38 11.90
C CYS A 201 -1.96 -23.01 11.75
N ILE A 202 -2.21 -24.19 12.33
CA ILE A 202 -3.51 -24.87 12.29
C ILE A 202 -4.56 -24.06 13.05
N ASP A 203 -4.23 -23.53 14.23
CA ASP A 203 -5.09 -22.64 15.02
C ASP A 203 -5.50 -21.37 14.26
N ARG A 204 -4.69 -20.95 13.28
CA ARG A 204 -4.95 -19.83 12.37
C ARG A 204 -5.56 -20.26 11.02
N ARG A 205 -6.14 -21.46 10.95
CA ARG A 205 -6.76 -22.07 9.75
C ARG A 205 -5.79 -22.33 8.60
N GLY A 206 -4.50 -22.44 8.90
CA GLY A 206 -3.45 -22.76 7.93
C GLY A 206 -3.51 -24.21 7.48
N THR A 207 -3.27 -24.45 6.20
CA THR A 207 -3.12 -25.81 5.63
C THR A 207 -1.68 -26.02 5.20
N MET A 208 -1.01 -27.04 5.76
CA MET A 208 0.36 -27.37 5.40
C MET A 208 0.42 -27.95 3.98
N LYS A 209 1.16 -27.30 3.09
CA LYS A 209 1.34 -27.75 1.70
C LYS A 209 2.61 -28.57 1.48
N ASN A 210 3.70 -28.20 2.14
CA ASN A 210 5.01 -28.81 1.97
C ASN A 210 5.85 -28.63 3.24
N GLN A 211 6.75 -29.57 3.50
CA GLN A 211 7.73 -29.49 4.58
C GLN A 211 9.08 -29.98 4.05
N VAL A 212 10.10 -29.14 4.17
CA VAL A 212 11.45 -29.43 3.70
C VAL A 212 12.43 -29.18 4.83
N TYR A 213 13.26 -30.18 5.13
CA TYR A 213 14.37 -30.03 6.06
C TYR A 213 15.59 -29.49 5.31
N LEU A 214 15.94 -28.23 5.58
CA LEU A 214 17.05 -27.53 4.89
C LEU A 214 18.41 -28.17 5.19
N THR A 215 18.61 -28.67 6.42
CA THR A 215 19.86 -29.33 6.84
C THR A 215 19.55 -30.42 7.85
N ARG A 216 20.20 -31.59 7.72
CA ARG A 216 20.28 -32.58 8.82
C ARG A 216 21.52 -32.21 9.67
N ASN A 217 21.31 -31.56 10.81
CA ASN A 217 22.31 -31.25 11.84
C ASN A 217 23.35 -30.15 11.54
N ARG A 218 23.13 -28.95 12.08
CA ARG A 218 23.94 -28.37 13.19
C ARG A 218 23.29 -27.10 13.73
#